data_AF-A0A522FUN3-F1
#
_entry.id   AF-A0A522FUN3-F1
#
_cell.length_a   1.000
_cell.length_b   1.000
_cell.length_c   1.000
_cell.angle_alpha   90.00
_cell.angle_beta   90.00
_cell.angle_gamma   90.00
#
_symmetry.space_group_name_H-M   'P 1'
#
loop_
_entity.id
_entity.type
_entity.pdbx_description
1 polymer ?
#
loop_
_entity_poly.entity_id
_entity_poly.type
_entity_poly.pdbx_seq_one_letter_code
_entity_poly.pdbx_strand_id
1 'polypeptide(L)'
;MIAIHVAAFIHYPFTDSLGIIKEILNGNADFTIDSLPLYVDSSTFSLELINPPPPKLIKYIGVARQLDSLIYHQQVVGVYTESGDKTNPSSLMIREGKTYNIRIEVDFKNLPPQPGNTAIFKGKKNESK
;
A
#
# COMPACT_ATOMS: atom_id res chain seq x y z
N MET A 1 -1.55 11.23 16.69
CA MET A 1 -2.26 12.00 15.64
C MET A 1 -2.76 10.99 14.63
N ILE A 2 -3.98 11.13 14.12
CA ILE A 2 -4.51 10.23 13.06
C ILE A 2 -4.08 10.80 11.71
N ALA A 3 -3.65 9.92 10.80
CA ALA A 3 -3.25 10.30 9.45
C ALA A 3 -3.65 9.22 8.43
N ILE A 4 -3.66 9.59 7.15
CA ILE A 4 -3.90 8.68 6.02
C ILE A 4 -2.77 8.83 5.02
N HIS A 5 -2.14 7.73 4.67
CA HIS A 5 -1.04 7.70 3.70
C HIS A 5 -1.31 6.68 2.60
N VAL A 6 -0.77 6.96 1.41
CA VAL A 6 -0.68 5.97 0.33
C VAL A 6 0.75 5.48 0.27
N ALA A 7 0.93 4.17 0.20
CA ALA A 7 2.25 3.55 0.11
C ALA A 7 2.27 2.50 -1.00
N ALA A 8 3.32 2.51 -1.80
CA ALA A 8 3.61 1.57 -2.88
C ALA A 8 4.83 0.73 -2.50
N PHE A 9 4.70 -0.59 -2.60
CA PHE A 9 5.70 -1.55 -2.16
C PHE A 9 6.09 -2.49 -3.30
N ILE A 10 7.39 -2.79 -3.37
CA ILE A 10 7.94 -3.74 -4.36
C ILE A 10 7.72 -5.19 -3.93
N HIS A 11 7.58 -5.42 -2.62
CA HIS A 11 7.15 -6.70 -2.08
C HIS A 11 5.82 -6.56 -1.35
N TYR A 12 5.16 -7.69 -1.14
CA TYR A 12 3.96 -7.72 -0.30
C TYR A 12 4.35 -7.50 1.16
N PRO A 13 3.78 -6.48 1.85
CA PRO A 13 4.17 -6.16 3.23
C PRO A 13 3.49 -7.06 4.27
N PHE A 14 3.11 -8.30 3.90
CA PHE A 14 2.29 -9.21 4.72
C PHE A 14 3.08 -10.37 5.35
N THR A 15 4.41 -10.34 5.31
CA THR A 15 5.25 -11.44 5.82
C THR A 15 5.06 -11.67 7.33
N ASP A 16 4.85 -10.60 8.10
CA ASP A 16 4.50 -10.62 9.52
C ASP A 16 3.85 -9.28 9.95
N SER A 17 3.51 -9.13 11.24
CA SER A 17 2.89 -7.92 11.78
C SER A 17 3.73 -6.65 11.64
N LEU A 18 5.03 -6.77 11.36
CA LEU A 18 5.96 -5.67 11.14
C LEU A 18 6.33 -5.48 9.66
N GLY A 19 5.71 -6.24 8.74
CA GLY A 19 6.08 -6.28 7.32
C GLY A 19 6.07 -4.91 6.64
N ILE A 20 5.08 -4.05 6.93
CA ILE A 20 5.04 -2.66 6.41
C ILE A 20 6.31 -1.89 6.80
N ILE A 21 6.67 -1.91 8.09
CA ILE A 21 7.79 -1.13 8.61
C ILE A 21 9.10 -1.67 8.05
N LYS A 22 9.24 -3.00 7.96
CA LYS A 22 10.43 -3.63 7.39
C LYS A 22 10.66 -3.19 5.95
N GLU A 23 9.62 -3.21 5.12
CA GLU A 23 9.75 -2.78 3.72
C GLU A 23 10.10 -1.29 3.61
N ILE A 24 9.55 -0.43 4.48
CA ILE A 24 9.91 0.99 4.54
C ILE A 24 11.40 1.15 4.92
N LEU A 25 11.85 0.50 6.00
CA LEU A 25 13.24 0.60 6.47
C LEU A 25 14.25 0.02 5.47
N ASN A 26 13.83 -0.97 4.68
CA ASN A 26 14.65 -1.58 3.64
C ASN A 26 14.69 -0.76 2.33
N GLY A 27 13.95 0.35 2.24
CA GLY A 27 13.87 1.14 1.01
C GLY A 27 13.07 0.47 -0.11
N ASN A 28 12.18 -0.47 0.22
CA ASN A 28 11.33 -1.18 -0.73
C ASN A 28 9.94 -0.53 -0.89
N ALA A 29 9.75 0.65 -0.31
CA ALA A 29 8.48 1.37 -0.32
C ALA A 29 8.67 2.86 -0.57
N ASP A 30 7.76 3.44 -1.35
CA ASP A 30 7.56 4.88 -1.50
C ASP A 30 6.19 5.22 -0.92
N PHE A 31 6.05 6.33 -0.19
CA PHE A 31 4.78 6.72 0.43
C PHE A 31 4.59 8.24 0.48
N THR A 32 3.34 8.68 0.65
CA THR A 32 3.02 10.11 0.77
C THR A 32 3.57 10.67 2.08
N ILE A 33 4.35 11.75 2.01
CA ILE A 33 4.94 12.39 3.19
C ILE A 33 3.86 13.06 4.04
N ASP A 34 3.00 13.84 3.38
CA ASP A 34 1.87 14.47 4.04
C ASP A 34 0.68 13.52 4.14
N SER A 35 -0.11 13.70 5.21
CA SER A 35 -1.38 13.00 5.34
C SER A 35 -2.35 13.49 4.27
N LEU A 36 -3.09 12.55 3.67
CA LEU A 36 -4.27 12.88 2.89
C LEU A 36 -5.37 13.50 3.80
N PRO A 37 -6.27 14.32 3.22
CA PRO A 37 -7.42 14.86 3.93
C PRO A 37 -8.27 13.78 4.62
N LEU A 38 -8.70 14.09 5.84
CA LEU A 38 -9.59 13.25 6.63
C LEU A 38 -11.04 13.72 6.48
N TYR A 39 -11.99 12.80 6.68
CA TYR A 39 -13.44 13.10 6.70
C TYR A 39 -13.99 13.70 5.39
N VAL A 40 -13.44 13.27 4.26
CA VAL A 40 -13.91 13.64 2.92
C VAL A 40 -14.34 12.39 2.15
N ASP A 41 -15.26 12.54 1.20
CA ASP A 41 -15.75 11.43 0.37
C ASP A 41 -14.68 10.93 -0.61
N SER A 42 -13.77 11.80 -1.03
CA SER A 42 -12.64 11.45 -1.90
C SER A 42 -11.51 12.47 -1.80
N SER A 43 -10.31 12.06 -2.17
CA SER A 43 -9.14 12.93 -2.33
C SER A 43 -8.26 12.43 -3.46
N THR A 44 -7.53 13.34 -4.09
CA THR A 44 -6.43 13.01 -4.99
C THR A 44 -5.14 12.81 -4.20
N PHE A 45 -4.21 12.03 -4.75
CA PHE A 45 -2.85 11.90 -4.23
C PHE A 45 -1.85 11.88 -5.40
N SER A 46 -0.60 12.21 -5.10
CA SER A 46 0.52 12.00 -6.00
C SER A 46 1.61 11.28 -5.21
N LEU A 47 2.25 10.31 -5.85
CA LEU A 47 3.33 9.53 -5.25
C LEU A 47 4.46 9.39 -6.26
N GLU A 48 5.62 9.92 -5.90
CA GLU A 48 6.82 9.74 -6.70
C GLU A 48 7.49 8.41 -6.34
N LEU A 49 7.77 7.59 -7.35
CA LEU A 49 8.24 6.22 -7.15
C LEU A 49 9.75 6.11 -7.39
N ILE A 50 10.54 6.58 -6.43
CA ILE A 50 11.99 6.74 -6.58
C ILE A 50 12.81 5.59 -5.97
N ASN A 51 12.22 4.72 -5.13
CA ASN A 51 12.97 3.69 -4.41
C ASN A 51 12.60 2.24 -4.78
N PRO A 52 13.55 1.49 -5.38
CA PRO A 52 14.48 1.90 -6.43
C PRO A 52 13.85 2.76 -7.54
N PRO A 53 14.68 3.43 -8.36
CA PRO A 53 14.18 4.14 -9.52
C PRO A 53 13.56 3.16 -10.54
N PRO A 54 12.60 3.61 -11.37
CA PRO A 54 12.06 2.80 -12.47
C PRO A 54 13.17 2.33 -13.45
N PRO A 55 12.96 1.21 -14.17
CA PRO A 55 11.75 0.40 -14.20
C PRO A 55 11.62 -0.57 -13.02
N LYS A 56 10.43 -0.67 -12.44
CA LYS A 56 10.16 -1.59 -11.32
C LYS A 56 8.72 -2.10 -11.33
N LEU A 57 8.54 -3.31 -10.80
CA LEU A 57 7.22 -3.85 -10.51
C LEU A 57 6.82 -3.49 -9.08
N ILE A 58 5.80 -2.66 -8.92
CA ILE A 58 5.15 -2.46 -7.63
C ILE A 58 4.18 -3.61 -7.44
N LYS A 59 4.42 -4.45 -6.42
CA LYS A 59 3.55 -5.60 -6.13
C LYS A 59 2.32 -5.21 -5.31
N TYR A 60 2.39 -4.12 -4.56
CA TYR A 60 1.31 -3.73 -3.65
C TYR A 60 1.21 -2.20 -3.52
N ILE A 61 0.01 -1.65 -3.62
CA ILE A 61 -0.27 -0.23 -3.31
C ILE A 61 -1.43 -0.20 -2.34
N GLY A 62 -1.19 0.35 -1.15
CA GLY A 62 -2.15 0.38 -0.06
C GLY A 62 -2.40 1.79 0.45
N VAL A 63 -3.60 2.01 0.96
CA VAL A 63 -3.94 3.17 1.78
C VAL A 63 -3.92 2.73 3.23
N ALA A 64 -3.10 3.37 4.05
CA ALA A 64 -2.95 3.07 5.46
C ALA A 64 -3.46 4.24 6.31
N ARG A 65 -4.24 3.91 7.34
CA ARG A 65 -4.62 4.80 8.42
C ARG A 65 -3.68 4.60 9.58
N GLN A 66 -3.04 5.69 10.00
CA GLN A 66 -2.30 5.75 11.23
C GLN A 66 -3.27 5.97 12.40
N LEU A 67 -3.24 5.07 13.39
CA LEU A 67 -4.20 5.07 14.49
C LEU A 67 -3.78 6.00 15.65
N ASP A 68 -2.48 6.17 15.87
CA ASP A 68 -1.93 7.04 16.92
C ASP A 68 -0.59 7.67 16.49
N SER A 69 0.20 8.23 17.42
CA SER A 69 1.51 8.83 17.07
C SER A 69 2.60 7.83 16.66
N LEU A 70 2.40 6.53 16.87
CA LEU A 70 3.38 5.49 16.59
C LEU A 70 3.30 5.10 15.13
N ILE A 71 4.41 5.26 14.41
CA ILE A 71 4.49 4.97 12.97
C ILE A 71 4.17 3.51 12.62
N TYR A 72 4.30 2.61 13.58
CA TYR A 72 4.01 1.19 13.42
C TYR A 72 2.54 0.81 13.68
N HIS A 73 1.72 1.71 14.23
CA HIS A 73 0.29 1.51 14.42
C HIS A 73 -0.49 1.96 13.19
N GLN A 74 -0.40 1.13 12.15
CA GLN A 74 -1.04 1.35 10.86
C GLN A 74 -2.12 0.30 10.62
N GLN A 75 -3.21 0.74 9.99
CA GLN A 75 -4.30 -0.12 9.53
C GLN A 75 -4.51 0.09 8.03
N VAL A 76 -4.42 -0.96 7.24
CA VAL A 76 -4.72 -0.88 5.80
C VAL A 76 -6.24 -0.71 5.64
N VAL A 77 -6.65 0.36 4.98
CA VAL A 77 -8.06 0.73 4.78
C VAL A 77 -8.48 0.73 3.31
N GLY A 78 -7.52 0.55 2.39
CA GLY A 78 -7.77 0.44 0.96
C GLY A 78 -6.57 -0.19 0.26
N VAL A 79 -6.82 -0.78 -0.90
CA VAL A 79 -5.77 -1.41 -1.71
C VAL A 79 -6.08 -1.25 -3.19
N TYR A 80 -5.04 -1.02 -4.00
CA TYR A 80 -5.18 -1.04 -5.44
C TYR A 80 -5.45 -2.46 -5.95
N THR A 81 -6.56 -2.61 -6.66
CA THR A 81 -6.94 -3.84 -7.37
C THR A 81 -7.77 -3.47 -8.59
N GLU A 82 -7.46 -4.07 -9.72
CA GLU A 82 -8.20 -3.88 -10.97
C GLU A 82 -9.51 -4.67 -10.98
N SER A 83 -9.57 -5.74 -10.17
CA SER A 83 -10.74 -6.61 -10.07
C SER A 83 -11.80 -6.13 -9.08
N GLY A 84 -11.44 -5.18 -8.20
CA GLY A 84 -12.25 -4.81 -7.03
C GLY A 84 -12.11 -5.76 -5.83
N ASP A 85 -11.48 -6.94 -5.98
CA ASP A 85 -11.24 -7.86 -4.87
C ASP A 85 -10.08 -7.40 -4.00
N LYS A 86 -10.40 -6.87 -2.81
CA LYS A 86 -9.43 -6.38 -1.81
C LYS A 86 -8.53 -7.48 -1.24
N THR A 87 -8.87 -8.76 -1.42
CA THR A 87 -8.02 -9.90 -1.01
C THR A 87 -6.97 -10.27 -2.05
N ASN A 88 -7.10 -9.72 -3.27
CA ASN A 88 -6.24 -9.96 -4.41
C ASN A 88 -5.78 -8.64 -5.04
N PRO A 89 -4.79 -7.95 -4.44
CA PRO A 89 -4.24 -6.70 -4.97
C PRO A 89 -3.61 -6.88 -6.35
N SER A 90 -3.71 -5.84 -7.17
CA SER A 90 -3.04 -5.79 -8.49
C SER A 90 -1.64 -5.22 -8.36
N SER A 91 -0.71 -5.75 -9.15
CA SER A 91 0.63 -5.18 -9.31
C SER A 91 0.66 -4.18 -10.47
N LEU A 92 1.55 -3.21 -10.42
CA LEU A 92 1.71 -2.19 -11.46
C LEU A 92 3.16 -2.09 -11.92
N MET A 93 3.40 -2.29 -13.22
CA MET A 93 4.72 -2.11 -13.83
C MET A 93 4.97 -0.64 -14.13
N ILE A 94 5.93 -0.06 -13.41
CA ILE A 94 6.32 1.35 -13.53
C ILE A 94 7.46 1.48 -14.52
N ARG A 95 7.29 2.38 -15.49
CA ARG A 95 8.29 2.72 -16.49
C ARG A 95 8.71 4.18 -16.32
N GLU A 96 9.97 4.45 -16.66
CA GLU A 96 10.54 5.79 -16.60
C GLU A 96 9.74 6.80 -17.44
N GLY A 97 9.53 8.01 -16.90
CA GLY A 97 8.82 9.09 -17.57
C GLY A 97 7.32 8.86 -17.81
N LYS A 98 6.71 7.85 -17.18
CA LYS A 98 5.27 7.56 -17.32
C LYS A 98 4.49 7.92 -16.06
N THR A 99 3.30 8.48 -16.29
CA THR A 99 2.30 8.73 -15.24
C THR A 99 1.21 7.67 -15.31
N TYR A 100 0.80 7.19 -14.13
CA TYR A 100 -0.24 6.18 -13.99
C TYR A 100 -1.36 6.75 -13.14
N ASN A 101 -2.59 6.69 -13.65
CA ASN A 101 -3.77 7.08 -12.90
C ASN A 101 -4.41 5.83 -12.31
N ILE A 102 -4.49 5.75 -10.98
CA ILE A 102 -5.14 4.66 -10.27
C ILE A 102 -6.22 5.20 -9.34
N ARG A 103 -7.23 4.38 -9.08
CA ARG A 103 -8.26 4.64 -8.08
C ARG A 103 -8.17 3.56 -7.02
N ILE A 104 -8.24 3.96 -5.76
CA ILE A 104 -8.28 3.04 -4.63
C ILE A 104 -9.54 3.34 -3.83
N GLU A 105 -10.37 2.32 -3.63
CA GLU A 105 -11.52 2.43 -2.75
C GLU A 105 -11.10 2.22 -1.31
N VAL A 106 -11.47 3.18 -0.46
CA VAL A 106 -11.21 3.16 0.98
C VAL A 106 -12.49 2.75 1.69
N ASP A 107 -12.37 1.78 2.60
CA ASP A 107 -13.47 1.31 3.42
C ASP A 107 -12.96 1.00 4.83
N PHE A 108 -13.45 1.76 5.81
CA PHE A 108 -13.05 1.62 7.21
C PHE A 108 -13.77 0.48 7.94
N LYS A 109 -14.77 -0.16 7.31
CA LYS A 109 -15.56 -1.25 7.87
C LYS A 109 -15.18 -2.59 7.25
N ASN A 110 -15.08 -2.67 5.92
CA ASN A 110 -14.64 -3.87 5.21
C ASN A 110 -13.18 -3.72 4.77
N LEU A 111 -12.31 -3.90 5.76
CA LEU A 111 -10.87 -3.71 5.60
C LEU A 111 -10.26 -4.76 4.66
N PRO A 112 -9.27 -4.38 3.84
CA PRO A 112 -8.38 -5.35 3.20
C PRO A 112 -7.65 -6.23 4.22
N PRO A 113 -7.01 -7.34 3.78
CA PRO A 113 -6.08 -8.09 4.62
C PRO A 113 -5.04 -7.18 5.29
N GLN A 114 -4.75 -7.45 6.56
CA GLN A 114 -3.79 -6.68 7.35
C GLN A 114 -2.42 -7.37 7.40
N PRO A 115 -1.31 -6.63 7.54
CA PRO A 115 0.00 -7.19 7.88
C PRO A 115 -0.08 -8.16 9.06
N GLY A 116 0.55 -9.33 8.92
CA GLY A 116 0.47 -10.40 9.91
C GLY A 116 -0.78 -11.28 9.84
N ASN A 117 -1.83 -10.91 9.10
CA ASN A 117 -3.02 -11.73 8.87
C ASN A 117 -3.02 -12.33 7.45
N THR A 118 -2.15 -13.32 7.24
CA THR A 118 -1.93 -13.96 5.92
C THR A 118 -3.00 -14.97 5.53
N ALA A 119 -3.90 -15.36 6.43
CA ALA A 119 -4.89 -16.41 6.20
C ALA A 119 -5.92 -16.07 5.10
N ILE A 120 -6.16 -14.77 4.88
CA ILE A 120 -7.15 -14.25 3.92
C ILE A 120 -6.51 -13.60 2.68
N PHE A 121 -5.18 -13.49 2.63
CA PHE A 121 -4.47 -12.83 1.54
C PHE A 121 -4.22 -13.80 0.37
N LYS A 122 -4.69 -13.44 -0.84
CA LYS A 122 -4.57 -14.26 -2.06
C LYS A 122 -3.61 -13.67 -3.10
N GLY A 123 -3.05 -12.49 -2.87
CA GLY A 123 -1.98 -11.95 -3.72
C GLY A 123 -0.82 -12.95 -3.77
N LYS A 124 -0.42 -13.34 -4.99
CA LYS A 124 0.40 -14.55 -5.25
C LYS A 124 1.54 -14.74 -4.25
N LYS A 125 1.46 -15.81 -3.44
CA LYS A 125 2.57 -16.41 -2.66
C LYS A 125 3.58 -17.13 -3.58
N ASN A 126 4.11 -16.47 -4.60
CA ASN A 126 5.06 -17.13 -5.50
C ASN A 126 6.34 -16.33 -5.62
N GLU A 127 7.24 -16.46 -4.65
CA GLU A 127 8.70 -16.46 -4.87
C GLU A 127 9.31 -17.45 -3.88
N SER A 128 9.60 -18.68 -4.35
CA SER A 128 10.79 -19.50 -4.03
C SER A 128 10.54 -20.99 -4.33
N LYS A 129 10.81 -21.39 -5.58
CA LYS A 129 11.87 -22.35 -5.90
C LYS A 129 12.24 -22.25 -7.37
#